data_AF-A0A1H6BX13-F1
#
_entry.id   AF-A0A1H6BX13-F1
#
_cell.length_a   1.000
_cell.length_b   1.000
_cell.length_c   1.000
_cell.angle_alpha   90.00
_cell.angle_beta   90.00
_cell.angle_gamma   90.00
#
_symmetry.space_group_name_H-M   'P 1'
#
loop_
_entity.id
_entity.type
_entity.pdbx_description
1 polymer ?
#
loop_
_entity_poly.entity_id
_entity_poly.type
_entity_poly.pdbx_seq_one_letter_code
_entity_poly.pdbx_strand_id
1 'polypeptide(L)'
;MVEQVGSGAQTRLIGGRYQVIQELGRGGMGIVWRAWDQVIGREVAIKELHLPDGVPPAERQVYEERVLREARTAGRLNDPAVVTVHDVLAEAGTTYIVMELVQAVTLNQYVAQHGPLRPEQAADLARQVVSALESAHAAGIVHRDVKPSNIMVADGRVKLADFGIAQTLDDPRLTTSGAIIGSPSFMAPERLQGADASPASDLWSLGATLFFAVEGWMPFERQTTAATLNAVLNEPPQLSRPHGVVGSVITGLLINDPRARFTGPQVRALLDSVPANGAPESTRPGTRVASVSQSKGRLRPWLIASGVTALVLFAAGLLVGRFALVGNSDPIAMEPTLTYGKGGDIEMISLDDEKCGVGKIAAQAQLTEGVSCSEPHDFELVTESTPFSSSDDDLRYPGEEALARYGEGYCSIYFDSDKILAPGKQTALRFVALIPSEQTWTDLADSSASSSSGPSPADQSVYCAVFSANGDKLQTSVTR
;
A
#
# COMPACT_ATOMS: atom_id res chain seq x y z
N MET A 1 25.61 55.32 32.57
CA MET A 1 24.65 55.46 31.45
C MET A 1 23.89 54.15 31.39
N VAL A 2 22.57 54.19 31.52
CA VAL A 2 21.74 52.99 31.62
C VAL A 2 21.20 52.65 30.24
N GLU A 3 21.39 51.41 29.80
CA GLU A 3 20.67 50.86 28.66
C GLU A 3 19.86 49.66 29.17
N GLN A 4 18.60 49.95 29.57
CA GLN A 4 17.64 48.90 29.89
C GLN A 4 17.10 48.32 28.58
N VAL A 5 17.35 47.03 28.35
CA VAL A 5 16.68 46.29 27.28
C VAL A 5 15.53 45.47 27.87
N GLY A 6 14.31 45.93 27.59
CA GLY A 6 13.11 45.12 27.38
C GLY A 6 12.77 43.96 28.32
N SER A 7 11.86 44.24 29.27
CA SER A 7 10.66 43.42 29.56
C SER A 7 10.81 41.90 29.59
N GLY A 8 10.94 41.35 30.81
CA GLY A 8 11.06 39.92 31.09
C GLY A 8 10.00 39.01 30.44
N ALA A 9 10.41 38.33 29.38
CA ALA A 9 9.80 37.08 28.96
C ALA A 9 10.08 36.02 30.04
N GLN A 10 9.09 35.73 30.90
CA GLN A 10 9.18 34.60 31.84
C GLN A 10 9.43 33.33 31.03
N THR A 11 10.58 32.69 31.21
CA THR A 11 10.88 31.46 30.48
C THR A 11 10.00 30.35 31.02
N ARG A 12 9.14 29.79 30.14
CA ARG A 12 8.24 28.68 30.52
C ARG A 12 9.08 27.50 31.00
N LEU A 13 8.88 27.11 32.25
CA LEU A 13 9.41 25.87 32.82
C LEU A 13 8.27 24.84 32.86
N ILE A 14 8.57 23.62 32.44
CA ILE A 14 7.68 22.46 32.55
C ILE A 14 8.24 21.56 33.66
N GLY A 15 7.38 21.15 34.59
CA GLY A 15 7.75 20.34 35.76
C GLY A 15 8.82 20.97 36.66
N GLY A 16 8.97 22.31 36.62
CA GLY A 16 10.04 23.04 37.34
C GLY A 16 11.47 22.70 36.92
N ARG A 17 11.68 21.95 35.82
CA ARG A 17 12.99 21.39 35.41
C ARG A 17 13.34 21.65 33.96
N TYR A 18 12.35 21.65 33.07
CA TYR A 18 12.56 21.70 31.64
C TYR A 18 12.25 23.10 31.10
N GLN A 19 13.31 23.83 30.73
CA GLN A 19 13.22 25.20 30.25
C GLN A 19 12.88 25.20 28.75
N VAL A 20 11.70 25.66 28.38
CA VAL A 20 11.26 25.70 26.98
C VAL A 20 12.11 26.71 26.18
N ILE A 21 12.63 26.26 25.04
CA ILE A 21 13.45 27.06 24.11
C ILE A 21 12.59 27.55 22.95
N GLN A 22 11.92 26.63 22.24
CA GLN A 22 11.10 26.94 21.06
C GLN A 22 10.06 25.84 20.77
N GLU A 23 9.01 26.18 20.02
CA GLU A 23 8.10 25.20 19.42
C GLU A 23 8.81 24.50 18.24
N LEU A 24 8.70 23.17 18.17
CA LEU A 24 9.19 22.35 17.05
C LEU A 24 8.06 22.00 16.07
N GLY A 25 6.83 21.89 16.56
CA GLY A 25 5.66 21.62 15.74
C GLY A 25 4.39 21.46 16.57
N ARG A 26 3.25 21.48 15.89
CA ARG A 26 1.91 21.44 16.48
C ARG A 26 0.97 20.64 15.58
N GLY A 27 0.12 19.81 16.19
CA GLY A 27 -0.86 18.99 15.49
C GLY A 27 -2.09 18.71 16.37
N GLY A 28 -2.99 17.86 15.90
CA GLY A 28 -4.27 17.59 16.59
C GLY A 28 -4.15 16.99 17.99
N MET A 29 -3.01 16.37 18.33
CA MET A 29 -2.74 15.76 19.64
C MET A 29 -1.93 16.67 20.59
N GLY A 30 -1.65 17.92 20.19
CA GLY A 30 -0.92 18.90 21.00
C GLY A 30 0.33 19.47 20.35
N ILE A 31 1.33 19.83 21.17
CA ILE A 31 2.49 20.64 20.78
C ILE A 31 3.79 19.93 21.15
N VAL A 32 4.79 19.98 20.26
CA VAL A 32 6.15 19.49 20.55
C VAL A 32 7.08 20.68 20.74
N TRP A 33 7.77 20.71 21.88
CA TRP A 33 8.71 21.76 22.29
C TRP A 33 10.14 21.23 22.28
N ARG A 34 11.11 22.09 21.94
CA ARG A 34 12.53 21.92 22.31
C ARG A 34 12.72 22.55 23.68
N ALA A 35 13.33 21.84 24.60
CA ALA A 35 13.61 22.32 25.94
C ALA A 35 15.01 21.92 26.43
N TRP A 36 15.52 22.67 27.40
CA TRP A 36 16.74 22.33 28.13
C TRP A 36 16.39 21.67 29.47
N ASP A 37 16.88 20.46 29.71
CA ASP A 37 16.84 19.78 31.01
C ASP A 37 17.90 20.39 31.92
N GLN A 38 17.47 21.24 32.87
CA GLN A 38 18.36 21.95 33.77
C GLN A 38 19.10 21.06 34.77
N VAL A 39 18.65 19.81 34.97
CA VAL A 39 19.24 18.86 35.93
C VAL A 39 20.29 17.96 35.27
N ILE A 40 19.97 17.40 34.09
CA ILE A 40 20.91 16.54 33.34
C ILE A 40 21.87 17.38 32.48
N GLY A 41 21.49 18.60 32.08
CA GLY A 41 22.30 19.47 31.24
C GLY A 41 22.31 19.06 29.77
N ARG A 42 21.12 18.82 29.19
CA ARG A 42 20.96 18.43 27.78
C ARG A 42 19.67 18.98 27.17
N GLU A 43 19.63 19.02 25.85
CA GLU A 43 18.38 19.29 25.13
C GLU A 43 17.49 18.05 25.03
N VAL A 44 16.19 18.28 25.08
CA VAL A 44 15.13 17.27 24.97
C VAL A 44 13.99 17.78 24.09
N ALA A 45 13.23 16.87 23.50
CA ALA A 45 11.93 17.17 22.93
C ALA A 45 10.85 16.89 23.99
N ILE A 46 9.82 17.73 24.08
CA ILE A 46 8.71 17.56 25.03
C ILE A 46 7.38 17.66 24.27
N LYS A 47 6.63 16.56 24.23
CA LYS A 47 5.29 16.53 23.65
C LYS A 47 4.27 16.83 24.75
N GLU A 48 3.72 18.03 24.69
CA GLU A 48 2.58 18.50 25.46
C GLU A 48 1.31 17.91 24.82
N LEU A 49 0.61 17.04 25.55
CA LEU A 49 -0.61 16.39 25.07
C LEU A 49 -1.83 17.23 25.42
N HIS A 50 -2.68 17.47 24.43
CA HIS A 50 -3.98 18.12 24.62
C HIS A 50 -5.09 17.09 24.63
N LEU A 51 -5.94 17.14 25.66
CA LEU A 51 -7.18 16.38 25.71
C LEU A 51 -8.14 16.90 24.63
N PRO A 52 -8.87 16.02 23.92
CA PRO A 52 -9.94 16.45 23.01
C PRO A 52 -10.98 17.33 23.72
N ASP A 53 -11.49 18.34 23.01
CA ASP A 53 -12.57 19.18 23.52
C ASP A 53 -13.82 18.34 23.81
N GLY A 54 -14.44 18.58 24.96
CA GLY A 54 -15.66 17.91 25.40
C GLY A 54 -15.48 16.69 26.32
N VAL A 55 -14.25 16.21 26.57
CA VAL A 55 -14.02 15.09 27.51
C VAL A 55 -14.45 15.47 28.95
N PRO A 56 -15.40 14.74 29.56
CA PRO A 56 -15.87 15.00 30.92
C PRO A 56 -14.75 14.91 31.97
N PRO A 57 -14.77 15.72 33.05
CA PRO A 57 -13.70 15.73 34.06
C PRO A 57 -13.37 14.37 34.67
N ALA A 58 -14.35 13.46 34.81
CA ALA A 58 -14.15 12.11 35.33
C ALA A 58 -13.38 11.19 34.36
N GLU A 59 -13.50 11.41 33.05
CA GLU A 59 -12.81 10.61 32.02
C GLU A 59 -11.37 11.09 31.80
N ARG A 60 -11.06 12.34 32.14
CA ARG A 60 -9.69 12.90 32.02
C ARG A 60 -8.68 12.15 32.87
N GLN A 61 -9.03 11.77 34.09
CA GLN A 61 -8.13 10.98 34.96
C GLN A 61 -7.84 9.60 34.35
N VAL A 62 -8.83 8.96 33.74
CA VAL A 62 -8.68 7.66 33.05
C VAL A 62 -7.79 7.80 31.80
N TYR A 63 -7.94 8.91 31.06
CA TYR A 63 -7.04 9.26 29.94
C TYR A 63 -5.59 9.44 30.42
N GLU A 64 -5.36 10.29 31.44
CA GLU A 64 -4.04 10.55 32.01
C GLU A 64 -3.37 9.26 32.51
N GLU A 65 -4.09 8.42 33.27
CA GLU A 65 -3.56 7.14 33.76
C GLU A 65 -3.16 6.17 32.64
N ARG A 66 -3.96 6.09 31.56
CA ARG A 66 -3.66 5.26 30.39
C ARG A 66 -2.44 5.76 29.63
N VAL A 67 -2.38 7.06 29.34
CA VAL A 67 -1.22 7.73 28.72
C VAL A 67 0.05 7.53 29.54
N LEU A 68 -0.01 7.73 30.86
CA LEU A 68 1.12 7.51 31.78
C LEU A 68 1.57 6.04 31.78
N ARG A 69 0.64 5.08 31.73
CA ARG A 69 0.98 3.65 31.66
C ARG A 69 1.72 3.31 30.37
N GLU A 70 1.26 3.82 29.23
CA GLU A 70 1.88 3.53 27.94
C GLU A 70 3.21 4.25 27.74
N ALA A 71 3.31 5.51 28.13
CA ALA A 71 4.59 6.23 28.13
C ALA A 71 5.65 5.55 29.02
N ARG A 72 5.26 5.01 30.19
CA ARG A 72 6.14 4.19 31.05
C ARG A 72 6.53 2.85 30.43
N THR A 73 5.72 2.31 29.53
CA THR A 73 6.03 1.04 28.85
C THR A 73 6.97 1.32 27.67
N ALA A 74 6.68 2.36 26.87
CA ALA A 74 7.56 2.85 25.81
C ALA A 74 8.94 3.29 26.33
N GLY A 75 9.02 3.95 27.48
CA GLY A 75 10.29 4.32 28.13
C GLY A 75 11.14 3.16 28.66
N ARG A 76 10.68 1.91 28.52
CA ARG A 76 11.48 0.70 28.76
C ARG A 76 12.07 0.10 27.48
N LEU A 77 11.66 0.58 26.30
CA LEU A 77 12.26 0.17 25.04
C LEU A 77 13.68 0.73 24.95
N ASN A 78 14.62 -0.17 24.64
CA ASN A 78 16.03 0.16 24.44
C ASN A 78 16.46 -0.39 23.08
N ASP A 79 15.99 0.26 22.02
CA ASP A 79 16.33 -0.04 20.63
C ASP A 79 16.92 1.21 19.97
N PRO A 80 18.04 1.13 19.24
CA PRO A 80 18.69 2.28 18.63
C PRO A 80 17.83 2.98 17.58
N ALA A 81 16.86 2.29 16.97
CA ALA A 81 15.92 2.83 15.99
C ALA A 81 14.59 3.29 16.62
N VAL A 82 14.47 3.34 17.95
CA VAL A 82 13.33 3.94 18.68
C VAL A 82 13.74 5.28 19.30
N VAL A 83 12.84 6.27 19.29
CA VAL A 83 13.01 7.52 20.05
C VAL A 83 12.86 7.25 21.54
N THR A 84 13.91 7.55 22.32
CA THR A 84 13.92 7.23 23.75
C THR A 84 13.00 8.17 24.53
N VAL A 85 12.00 7.64 25.25
CA VAL A 85 11.26 8.40 26.28
C VAL A 85 12.12 8.49 27.53
N HIS A 86 12.33 9.71 28.04
CA HIS A 86 13.20 10.01 29.18
C HIS A 86 12.44 10.25 30.48
N ASP A 87 11.25 10.85 30.41
CA ASP A 87 10.47 11.26 31.57
C ASP A 87 9.00 11.46 31.17
N VAL A 88 8.08 11.42 32.14
CA VAL A 88 6.66 11.70 31.90
C VAL A 88 6.09 12.49 33.08
N LEU A 89 5.58 13.68 32.80
CA LEU A 89 5.10 14.63 33.79
C LEU A 89 3.60 14.87 33.63
N ALA A 90 2.92 15.17 34.73
CA ALA A 90 1.58 15.73 34.74
C ALA A 90 1.60 17.04 35.55
N GLU A 91 1.20 18.15 34.93
CA GLU A 91 1.19 19.47 35.55
C GLU A 91 -0.06 20.23 35.09
N ALA A 92 -0.82 20.79 36.05
CA ALA A 92 -2.05 21.57 35.81
C ALA A 92 -3.12 20.89 34.92
N GLY A 93 -3.20 19.54 34.92
CA GLY A 93 -4.13 18.78 34.07
C GLY A 93 -3.67 18.63 32.62
N THR A 94 -2.37 18.82 32.37
CA THR A 94 -1.70 18.58 31.08
C THR A 94 -0.63 17.52 31.27
N THR A 95 -0.60 16.52 30.39
CA THR A 95 0.46 15.50 30.38
C THR A 95 1.57 15.88 29.40
N TYR A 96 2.82 15.72 29.82
CA TYR A 96 4.02 16.00 29.03
C TYR A 96 4.89 14.75 28.94
N ILE A 97 5.23 14.34 27.71
CA ILE A 97 6.18 13.25 27.46
C ILE A 97 7.51 13.87 27.07
N VAL A 98 8.55 13.64 27.88
CA VAL A 98 9.91 14.11 27.62
C VAL A 98 10.68 13.01 26.91
N MET A 99 11.32 13.33 25.79
CA MET A 99 11.99 12.36 24.93
C MET A 99 13.29 12.90 24.32
N GLU A 100 14.05 11.99 23.72
CA GLU A 100 15.24 12.25 22.93
C GLU A 100 14.98 13.31 21.84
N LEU A 101 15.78 14.38 21.83
CA LEU A 101 15.76 15.34 20.73
C LEU A 101 16.57 14.81 19.55
N VAL A 102 15.91 14.12 18.62
CA VAL A 102 16.56 13.61 17.41
C VAL A 102 16.85 14.76 16.43
N GLN A 103 18.12 14.97 16.11
CA GLN A 103 18.56 15.92 15.09
C GLN A 103 18.46 15.31 13.69
N ALA A 104 17.23 15.13 13.21
CA ALA A 104 16.91 14.53 11.91
C ALA A 104 15.64 15.17 11.31
N VAL A 105 15.49 15.07 9.99
CA VAL A 105 14.22 15.39 9.31
C VAL A 105 13.29 14.16 9.33
N THR A 106 11.98 14.38 9.23
CA THR A 106 11.05 13.26 9.02
C THR A 106 11.20 12.68 7.60
N LEU A 107 10.85 11.41 7.39
CA LEU A 107 10.84 10.78 6.07
C LEU A 107 9.94 11.55 5.09
N ASN A 108 8.83 12.09 5.56
CA ASN A 108 7.97 12.99 4.77
C ASN A 108 8.74 14.22 4.25
N GLN A 109 9.44 14.93 5.15
CA GLN A 109 10.27 16.08 4.78
C GLN A 109 11.44 15.68 3.88
N TYR A 110 12.07 14.52 4.13
CA TYR A 110 13.18 14.02 3.33
C TYR A 110 12.75 13.77 1.88
N VAL A 111 11.65 13.04 1.67
CA VAL A 111 11.10 12.73 0.35
C VAL A 111 10.61 14.00 -0.37
N ALA A 112 10.00 14.93 0.36
CA ALA A 112 9.60 16.23 -0.21
C ALA A 112 10.79 17.09 -0.67
N GLN A 113 11.96 16.96 -0.04
CA GLN A 113 13.17 17.74 -0.36
C GLN A 113 14.07 17.07 -1.41
N HIS A 114 14.22 15.75 -1.36
CA HIS A 114 15.19 14.98 -2.14
C HIS A 114 14.55 14.07 -3.21
N GLY A 115 13.23 13.95 -3.20
CA GLY A 115 12.50 12.96 -3.98
C GLY A 115 12.53 11.57 -3.33
N PRO A 116 11.94 10.56 -3.99
CA PRO A 116 11.80 9.23 -3.42
C PRO A 116 13.12 8.48 -3.27
N LEU A 117 13.16 7.61 -2.26
CA LEU A 117 14.30 6.76 -1.94
C LEU A 117 14.58 5.74 -3.05
N ARG A 118 15.87 5.47 -3.27
CA ARG A 118 16.28 4.31 -4.07
C ARG A 118 15.97 3.01 -3.31
N PRO A 119 15.78 1.87 -4.01
CA PRO A 119 15.43 0.59 -3.37
C PRO A 119 16.37 0.20 -2.23
N GLU A 120 17.68 0.42 -2.35
CA GLU A 120 18.65 0.07 -1.30
C GLU A 120 18.41 0.89 -0.03
N GLN A 121 18.13 2.19 -0.17
CA GLN A 121 17.84 3.09 0.95
C GLN A 121 16.50 2.75 1.61
N ALA A 122 15.51 2.32 0.82
CA ALA A 122 14.23 1.85 1.34
C ALA A 122 14.37 0.49 2.07
N ALA A 123 15.24 -0.41 1.60
CA ALA A 123 15.57 -1.66 2.28
C ALA A 123 16.27 -1.41 3.62
N ASP A 124 17.26 -0.50 3.66
CA ASP A 124 17.97 -0.13 4.89
C ASP A 124 17.05 0.56 5.91
N LEU A 125 16.09 1.35 5.42
CA LEU A 125 15.02 1.93 6.26
C LEU A 125 14.09 0.83 6.79
N ALA A 126 13.63 -0.08 5.93
CA ALA A 126 12.76 -1.18 6.31
C ALA A 126 13.38 -2.07 7.39
N ARG A 127 14.66 -2.45 7.27
CA ARG A 127 15.35 -3.27 8.30
C ARG A 127 15.35 -2.60 9.67
N GLN A 128 15.64 -1.30 9.73
CA GLN A 128 15.68 -0.54 10.99
C GLN A 128 14.28 -0.38 11.61
N VAL A 129 13.26 -0.07 10.80
CA VAL A 129 11.89 0.09 11.30
C VAL A 129 11.27 -1.25 11.72
N VAL A 130 11.55 -2.34 10.99
CA VAL A 130 11.14 -3.69 11.43
C VAL A 130 11.80 -4.06 12.77
N SER A 131 13.10 -3.79 12.96
CA SER A 131 13.75 -4.02 14.27
C SER A 131 13.08 -3.25 15.41
N ALA A 132 12.79 -1.96 15.19
CA ALA A 132 12.11 -1.12 16.17
C ALA A 132 10.70 -1.63 16.51
N LEU A 133 9.95 -2.08 15.50
CA LEU A 133 8.61 -2.67 15.68
C LEU A 133 8.69 -4.04 16.38
N GLU A 134 9.58 -4.94 15.97
CA GLU A 134 9.79 -6.25 16.62
C GLU A 134 10.14 -6.08 18.11
N SER A 135 11.03 -5.13 18.44
CA SER A 135 11.41 -4.80 19.82
C SER A 135 10.21 -4.28 20.64
N ALA A 136 9.36 -3.44 20.04
CA ALA A 136 8.15 -2.94 20.69
C ALA A 136 7.08 -4.03 20.87
N HIS A 137 6.83 -4.84 19.83
CA HIS A 137 5.86 -5.93 19.86
C HIS A 137 6.26 -6.99 20.90
N ALA A 138 7.55 -7.30 21.03
CA ALA A 138 8.08 -8.18 22.08
C ALA A 138 7.87 -7.64 23.50
N ALA A 139 7.79 -6.31 23.68
CA ALA A 139 7.44 -5.66 24.93
C ALA A 139 5.92 -5.49 25.14
N GLY A 140 5.08 -5.98 24.22
CA GLY A 140 3.62 -5.85 24.25
C GLY A 140 3.09 -4.47 23.85
N ILE A 141 3.88 -3.67 23.13
CA ILE A 141 3.50 -2.33 22.64
C ILE A 141 3.21 -2.42 21.14
N VAL A 142 2.03 -1.96 20.71
CA VAL A 142 1.69 -1.72 19.29
C VAL A 142 1.85 -0.23 19.01
N HIS A 143 2.45 0.14 17.88
CA HIS A 143 2.77 1.53 17.53
C HIS A 143 1.52 2.33 17.13
N ARG A 144 0.59 1.74 16.40
CA ARG A 144 -0.68 2.31 15.89
C ARG A 144 -0.55 3.41 14.82
N ASP A 145 0.50 4.23 14.88
CA ASP A 145 0.68 5.41 14.02
C ASP A 145 1.95 5.36 13.13
N VAL A 146 2.27 4.22 12.49
CA VAL A 146 3.46 4.14 11.62
C VAL A 146 3.20 4.91 10.32
N LYS A 147 3.91 6.02 10.09
CA LYS A 147 3.75 6.86 8.90
C LYS A 147 4.99 7.73 8.64
N PRO A 148 5.15 8.32 7.43
CA PRO A 148 6.34 9.11 7.07
C PRO A 148 6.65 10.32 7.98
N SER A 149 5.69 10.88 8.71
CA SER A 149 5.96 11.96 9.69
C SER A 149 6.57 11.47 11.00
N ASN A 150 6.41 10.18 11.32
CA ASN A 150 6.83 9.59 12.60
C ASN A 150 8.14 8.80 12.46
N ILE A 151 8.65 8.66 11.24
CA ILE A 151 9.97 8.10 10.95
C ILE A 151 10.93 9.27 10.70
N MET A 152 11.99 9.37 11.49
CA MET A 152 13.04 10.38 11.34
C MET A 152 14.30 9.76 10.72
N VAL A 153 14.95 10.47 9.79
CA VAL A 153 16.06 9.96 8.98
C VAL A 153 17.26 10.91 8.98
N ALA A 154 18.45 10.40 9.31
CA ALA A 154 19.71 11.14 9.26
C ALA A 154 20.91 10.19 9.08
N ASP A 155 21.75 10.46 8.07
CA ASP A 155 23.01 9.75 7.81
C ASP A 155 22.88 8.21 7.79
N GLY A 156 21.81 7.70 7.16
CA GLY A 156 21.51 6.26 7.09
C GLY A 156 20.89 5.65 8.36
N ARG A 157 20.81 6.41 9.45
CA ARG A 157 20.11 6.02 10.68
C ARG A 157 18.64 6.41 10.62
N VAL A 158 17.80 5.56 11.20
CA VAL A 158 16.36 5.76 11.32
C VAL A 158 15.96 5.79 12.80
N LYS A 159 15.01 6.65 13.15
CA LYS A 159 14.39 6.73 14.48
C LYS A 159 12.86 6.75 14.32
N LEU A 160 12.18 5.75 14.88
CA LEU A 160 10.73 5.67 14.98
C LEU A 160 10.27 6.42 16.23
N ALA A 161 9.52 7.50 16.01
CA ALA A 161 8.96 8.40 17.01
C ALA A 161 7.46 8.16 17.16
N ASP A 162 6.86 8.69 18.24
CA ASP A 162 5.40 8.72 18.41
C ASP A 162 4.71 7.34 18.36
N PHE A 163 5.31 6.35 19.04
CA PHE A 163 4.55 5.19 19.53
C PHE A 163 3.26 5.68 20.17
N GLY A 164 2.12 5.09 19.76
CA GLY A 164 0.76 5.63 19.86
C GLY A 164 0.14 5.74 21.25
N ILE A 165 0.92 6.23 22.22
CA ILE A 165 0.57 6.61 23.59
C ILE A 165 -0.63 7.58 23.63
N ALA A 166 -0.78 8.42 22.59
CA ALA A 166 -1.92 9.33 22.44
C ALA A 166 -3.12 8.67 21.71
N GLN A 167 -2.89 7.66 20.88
CA GLN A 167 -3.91 7.02 20.02
C GLN A 167 -4.69 5.89 20.71
N THR A 168 -4.36 5.52 21.94
CA THR A 168 -4.99 4.39 22.65
C THR A 168 -6.48 4.58 22.97
N LEU A 169 -7.02 5.75 22.69
CA LEU A 169 -8.43 6.09 22.85
C LEU A 169 -9.05 6.60 21.54
N ASP A 170 -8.26 6.84 20.49
CA ASP A 170 -8.70 7.09 19.12
C ASP A 170 -9.03 5.76 18.39
N ASP A 171 -9.79 4.89 19.05
CA ASP A 171 -10.49 3.82 18.35
C ASP A 171 -11.56 4.50 17.46
N PRO A 172 -11.65 4.25 16.14
CA PRO A 172 -12.56 4.97 15.24
C PRO A 172 -14.05 4.92 15.64
N ARG A 173 -14.41 4.10 16.63
CA ARG A 173 -15.70 4.08 17.31
C ARG A 173 -16.01 5.32 18.16
N LEU A 174 -15.00 6.12 18.55
CA LEU A 174 -15.12 7.23 19.52
C LEU A 174 -15.23 8.63 18.92
N THR A 175 -15.09 8.79 17.60
CA THR A 175 -15.38 10.09 16.95
C THR A 175 -16.89 10.25 16.81
N THR A 176 -17.53 10.95 17.76
CA THR A 176 -18.98 11.23 17.80
C THR A 176 -19.55 11.90 16.52
N SER A 177 -18.67 12.43 15.66
CA SER A 177 -18.99 13.06 14.37
C SER A 177 -18.82 12.14 13.15
N GLY A 178 -18.32 10.92 13.30
CA GLY A 178 -18.00 10.01 12.19
C GLY A 178 -16.82 10.47 11.31
N ALA A 179 -16.04 11.45 11.74
CA ALA A 179 -14.90 11.99 11.02
C ALA A 179 -13.59 11.32 11.48
N ILE A 180 -12.94 10.57 10.59
CA ILE A 180 -11.64 9.93 10.87
C ILE A 180 -10.58 11.02 11.12
N ILE A 181 -10.01 11.02 12.33
CA ILE A 181 -8.91 11.91 12.70
C ILE A 181 -7.59 11.23 12.30
N GLY A 182 -6.99 11.66 11.18
CA GLY A 182 -5.70 11.17 10.71
C GLY A 182 -5.58 11.10 9.19
N SER A 183 -4.50 10.48 8.70
CA SER A 183 -4.32 10.17 7.28
C SER A 183 -4.74 8.70 7.03
N PRO A 184 -5.93 8.43 6.51
CA PRO A 184 -6.43 7.05 6.34
C PRO A 184 -5.56 6.20 5.41
N SER A 185 -4.80 6.83 4.51
CA SER A 185 -3.88 6.18 3.56
C SER A 185 -2.77 5.32 4.18
N PHE A 186 -2.51 5.47 5.49
CA PHE A 186 -1.56 4.64 6.26
C PHE A 186 -2.24 3.70 7.25
N MET A 187 -3.56 3.74 7.39
CA MET A 187 -4.30 2.89 8.33
C MET A 187 -4.59 1.52 7.72
N ALA A 188 -4.52 0.47 8.53
CA ALA A 188 -4.76 -0.90 8.07
C ALA A 188 -6.25 -1.20 7.81
N PRO A 189 -6.61 -2.08 6.85
CA PRO A 189 -7.99 -2.39 6.50
C PRO A 189 -8.82 -2.84 7.72
N GLU A 190 -8.24 -3.69 8.56
CA GLU A 190 -8.89 -4.17 9.78
C GLU A 190 -9.17 -3.04 10.80
N ARG A 191 -8.31 -2.01 10.87
CA ARG A 191 -8.53 -0.84 11.72
C ARG A 191 -9.70 0.01 11.22
N LEU A 192 -9.83 0.17 9.90
CA LEU A 192 -10.97 0.87 9.29
C LEU A 192 -12.29 0.12 9.48
N GLN A 193 -12.23 -1.21 9.56
CA GLN A 193 -13.36 -2.08 9.94
C GLN A 193 -13.63 -2.09 11.47
N GLY A 194 -12.86 -1.35 12.26
CA GLY A 194 -13.04 -1.23 13.71
C GLY A 194 -12.47 -2.39 14.52
N ALA A 195 -11.46 -3.10 14.03
CA ALA A 195 -10.66 -4.03 14.84
C ALA A 195 -9.62 -3.27 15.69
N ASP A 196 -9.16 -3.88 16.77
CA ASP A 196 -8.07 -3.34 17.59
C ASP A 196 -6.73 -3.33 16.83
N ALA A 197 -5.85 -2.39 17.17
CA ALA A 197 -4.51 -2.34 16.57
C ALA A 197 -3.64 -3.52 17.01
N SER A 198 -3.02 -4.17 16.04
CA SER A 198 -2.19 -5.35 16.22
C SER A 198 -0.78 -5.14 15.65
N PRO A 199 0.19 -6.02 15.98
CA PRO A 199 1.49 -6.06 15.31
C PRO A 199 1.40 -6.13 13.78
N ALA A 200 0.42 -6.86 13.23
CA ALA A 200 0.20 -6.93 11.80
C ALA A 200 -0.32 -5.60 11.21
N SER A 201 -1.07 -4.81 12.00
CA SER A 201 -1.55 -3.49 11.60
C SER A 201 -0.40 -2.49 11.45
N ASP A 202 0.56 -2.49 12.38
CA ASP A 202 1.78 -1.68 12.27
C ASP A 202 2.61 -2.04 11.02
N LEU A 203 2.64 -3.33 10.67
CA LEU A 203 3.35 -3.84 9.50
C LEU A 203 2.66 -3.42 8.18
N TRP A 204 1.32 -3.36 8.12
CA TRP A 204 0.62 -2.73 6.99
C TRP A 204 0.98 -1.25 6.85
N SER A 205 0.94 -0.52 7.97
CA SER A 205 1.28 0.90 8.01
C SER A 205 2.74 1.17 7.61
N LEU A 206 3.66 0.24 7.92
CA LEU A 206 5.02 0.22 7.36
C LEU A 206 5.01 -0.02 5.85
N GLY A 207 4.23 -0.97 5.33
CA GLY A 207 4.07 -1.21 3.90
C GLY A 207 3.64 0.05 3.13
N ALA A 208 2.62 0.76 3.62
CA ALA A 208 2.16 2.02 3.05
C ALA A 208 3.22 3.14 3.17
N THR A 209 4.01 3.14 4.24
CA THR A 209 5.11 4.08 4.45
C THR A 209 6.29 3.81 3.50
N LEU A 210 6.62 2.55 3.25
CA LEU A 210 7.65 2.15 2.28
C LEU A 210 7.21 2.42 0.84
N PHE A 211 5.94 2.21 0.51
CA PHE A 211 5.35 2.66 -0.76
C PHE A 211 5.59 4.14 -0.97
N PHE A 212 5.16 5.00 -0.02
CA PHE A 212 5.40 6.44 -0.10
C PHE A 212 6.88 6.78 -0.25
N ALA A 213 7.75 6.07 0.47
CA ALA A 213 9.19 6.31 0.44
C ALA A 213 9.82 6.10 -0.94
N VAL A 214 9.38 5.08 -1.70
CA VAL A 214 9.95 4.74 -3.03
C VAL A 214 9.20 5.36 -4.21
N GLU A 215 7.90 5.63 -4.05
CA GLU A 215 7.06 6.22 -5.10
C GLU A 215 6.99 7.75 -5.03
N GLY A 216 7.00 8.32 -3.83
CA GLY A 216 6.81 9.75 -3.57
C GLY A 216 5.35 10.21 -3.42
N TRP A 217 4.40 9.28 -3.49
CA TRP A 217 2.96 9.52 -3.37
C TRP A 217 2.29 8.40 -2.56
N MET A 218 1.08 8.62 -2.04
CA MET A 218 0.41 7.70 -1.13
C MET A 218 -0.37 6.60 -1.88
N PRO A 219 -0.25 5.31 -1.50
CA PRO A 219 -0.76 4.18 -2.31
C PRO A 219 -2.25 4.23 -2.63
N PHE A 220 -3.05 4.54 -1.61
CA PHE A 220 -4.52 4.47 -1.66
C PHE A 220 -5.18 5.85 -1.65
N GLU A 221 -4.41 6.94 -1.77
CA GLU A 221 -5.00 8.28 -1.76
C GLU A 221 -5.86 8.52 -3.01
N ARG A 222 -7.07 9.02 -2.79
CA ARG A 222 -8.05 9.39 -3.83
C ARG A 222 -8.61 10.77 -3.53
N GLN A 223 -9.33 11.37 -4.49
CA GLN A 223 -9.89 12.72 -4.36
C GLN A 223 -10.86 12.92 -3.18
N THR A 224 -11.40 11.85 -2.60
CA THR A 224 -12.29 11.91 -1.43
C THR A 224 -11.87 10.89 -0.37
N THR A 225 -12.20 11.18 0.89
CA THR A 225 -11.99 10.25 2.00
C THR A 225 -12.71 8.92 1.76
N ALA A 226 -13.95 8.94 1.28
CA ALA A 226 -14.72 7.72 1.00
C ALA A 226 -14.06 6.85 -0.09
N ALA A 227 -13.54 7.45 -1.16
CA ALA A 227 -12.79 6.72 -2.19
C ALA A 227 -11.44 6.20 -1.65
N THR A 228 -10.75 6.97 -0.79
CA THR A 228 -9.50 6.53 -0.15
C THR A 228 -9.74 5.32 0.76
N LEU A 229 -10.84 5.33 1.53
CA LEU A 229 -11.25 4.18 2.36
C LEU A 229 -11.60 2.96 1.51
N ASN A 230 -12.34 3.16 0.41
CA ASN A 230 -12.66 2.07 -0.51
C ASN A 230 -11.38 1.47 -1.13
N ALA A 231 -10.42 2.31 -1.52
CA ALA A 231 -9.12 1.89 -2.06
C ALA A 231 -8.32 1.06 -1.05
N VAL A 232 -8.17 1.54 0.21
CA VAL A 232 -7.48 0.77 1.27
C VAL A 232 -8.16 -0.60 1.51
N LEU A 233 -9.48 -0.67 1.41
CA LEU A 233 -10.24 -1.88 1.71
C LEU A 233 -10.26 -2.90 0.56
N ASN A 234 -10.16 -2.48 -0.71
CA ASN A 234 -10.47 -3.33 -1.87
C ASN A 234 -9.45 -3.27 -3.03
N GLU A 235 -8.58 -2.26 -3.11
CA GLU A 235 -7.64 -2.11 -4.23
C GLU A 235 -6.23 -2.63 -3.86
N PRO A 236 -5.50 -3.30 -4.78
CA PRO A 236 -4.10 -3.64 -4.57
C PRO A 236 -3.18 -2.41 -4.73
N PRO A 237 -2.01 -2.37 -4.08
CA PRO A 237 -1.06 -1.27 -4.23
C PRO A 237 -0.42 -1.24 -5.63
N GLN A 238 -0.56 -0.11 -6.33
CA GLN A 238 0.00 0.07 -7.68
C GLN A 238 1.44 0.61 -7.64
N LEU A 239 2.42 -0.30 -7.60
CA LEU A 239 3.84 0.03 -7.66
C LEU A 239 4.30 0.31 -9.09
N SER A 240 4.99 1.45 -9.29
CA SER A 240 5.50 1.91 -10.59
C SER A 240 7.03 1.89 -10.69
N ARG A 241 7.75 1.91 -9.56
CA ARG A 241 9.21 2.06 -9.51
C ARG A 241 9.97 0.88 -8.88
N PRO A 242 9.59 0.33 -7.71
CA PRO A 242 10.35 -0.74 -7.10
C PRO A 242 9.99 -2.10 -7.72
N HIS A 243 11.01 -2.86 -8.09
CA HIS A 243 10.89 -4.27 -8.47
C HIS A 243 11.83 -5.12 -7.60
N GLY A 244 11.65 -6.44 -7.63
CA GLY A 244 12.39 -7.35 -6.76
C GLY A 244 12.03 -7.17 -5.28
N VAL A 245 12.97 -7.46 -4.39
CA VAL A 245 12.73 -7.65 -2.94
C VAL A 245 11.98 -6.50 -2.27
N VAL A 246 12.30 -5.24 -2.56
CA VAL A 246 11.59 -4.09 -1.95
C VAL A 246 10.14 -4.03 -2.42
N GLY A 247 9.87 -4.31 -3.70
CA GLY A 247 8.52 -4.43 -4.21
C GLY A 247 7.77 -5.57 -3.52
N SER A 248 8.38 -6.76 -3.43
CA SER A 248 7.80 -7.93 -2.75
C SER A 248 7.51 -7.69 -1.26
N VAL A 249 8.38 -6.96 -0.55
CA VAL A 249 8.16 -6.55 0.84
C VAL A 249 6.97 -5.61 0.93
N ILE A 250 6.88 -4.58 0.07
CA ILE A 250 5.75 -3.65 0.09
C ILE A 250 4.43 -4.38 -0.21
N THR A 251 4.38 -5.23 -1.25
CA THR A 251 3.16 -5.97 -1.59
C THR A 251 2.77 -6.97 -0.51
N GLY A 252 3.73 -7.68 0.10
CA GLY A 252 3.45 -8.66 1.17
C GLY A 252 3.05 -8.01 2.50
N LEU A 253 3.51 -6.79 2.78
CA LEU A 253 3.04 -5.96 3.90
C LEU A 253 1.64 -5.37 3.64
N LEU A 254 1.30 -5.12 2.37
CA LEU A 254 0.01 -4.59 1.94
C LEU A 254 -0.98 -5.69 1.50
N ILE A 255 -0.98 -6.83 2.21
CA ILE A 255 -2.01 -7.87 2.11
C ILE A 255 -3.13 -7.58 3.11
N ASN A 256 -4.38 -7.57 2.64
CA ASN A 256 -5.52 -7.10 3.43
C ASN A 256 -5.83 -8.01 4.63
N ASP A 257 -5.78 -9.35 4.50
CA ASP A 257 -5.90 -10.25 5.66
C ASP A 257 -4.64 -10.18 6.54
N PRO A 258 -4.74 -9.75 7.81
CA PRO A 258 -3.60 -9.65 8.72
C PRO A 258 -2.86 -10.98 8.97
N ARG A 259 -3.49 -12.12 8.69
CA ARG A 259 -2.93 -13.48 8.87
C ARG A 259 -2.09 -13.95 7.67
N ALA A 260 -2.39 -13.43 6.47
CA ALA A 260 -1.63 -13.71 5.25
C ALA A 260 -0.52 -12.66 4.99
N ARG A 261 -0.59 -11.52 5.69
CA ARG A 261 0.38 -10.42 5.66
C ARG A 261 1.75 -10.86 6.15
N PHE A 262 2.82 -10.34 5.54
CA PHE A 262 4.19 -10.63 5.98
C PHE A 262 4.44 -10.16 7.41
N THR A 263 5.04 -11.06 8.20
CA THR A 263 5.54 -10.79 9.55
C THR A 263 6.92 -10.12 9.51
N GLY A 264 7.31 -9.44 10.59
CA GLY A 264 8.65 -8.85 10.74
C GLY A 264 9.79 -9.82 10.39
N PRO A 265 9.79 -11.07 10.90
CA PRO A 265 10.83 -12.04 10.56
C PRO A 265 10.89 -12.42 9.08
N GLN A 266 9.74 -12.50 8.39
CA GLN A 266 9.69 -12.76 6.95
C GLN A 266 10.24 -11.56 6.16
N VAL A 267 9.85 -10.33 6.53
CA VAL A 267 10.39 -9.10 5.90
C VAL A 267 11.90 -9.02 6.09
N ARG A 268 12.40 -9.26 7.30
CA ARG A 268 13.85 -9.27 7.59
C ARG A 268 14.57 -10.32 6.77
N ALA A 269 14.08 -11.57 6.72
CA ALA A 269 14.67 -12.63 5.91
C ALA A 269 14.73 -12.30 4.41
N LEU A 270 13.69 -11.64 3.87
CA LEU A 270 13.69 -11.15 2.50
C LEU A 270 14.72 -10.03 2.29
N LEU A 271 14.77 -9.03 3.18
CA LEU A 271 15.72 -7.91 3.09
C LEU A 271 17.18 -8.37 3.25
N ASP A 272 17.44 -9.40 4.06
CA ASP A 272 18.77 -9.97 4.28
C ASP A 272 19.24 -10.85 3.10
N SER A 273 18.33 -11.29 2.22
CA SER A 273 18.68 -11.94 0.95
C SER A 273 19.30 -10.98 -0.08
N VAL A 274 19.15 -9.66 0.13
CA VAL A 274 19.82 -8.63 -0.67
C VAL A 274 21.11 -8.22 0.06
N PRO A 275 22.31 -8.40 -0.55
CA PRO A 275 23.54 -7.96 0.07
C PRO A 275 23.53 -6.45 0.29
N ALA A 276 23.76 -6.03 1.54
CA ALA A 276 23.98 -4.63 1.89
C ALA A 276 25.26 -4.14 1.18
N ASN A 277 25.11 -3.42 0.08
CA ASN A 277 26.23 -3.07 -0.79
C ASN A 277 27.16 -2.04 -0.14
N GLY A 278 28.29 -2.54 0.36
CA GLY A 278 29.33 -1.77 1.06
C GLY A 278 30.75 -2.20 0.70
N ALA A 279 31.00 -2.70 -0.51
CA ALA A 279 32.34 -2.95 -1.05
C ALA A 279 32.36 -2.82 -2.58
N PRO A 280 33.43 -2.27 -3.19
CA PRO A 280 33.52 -2.13 -4.64
C PRO A 280 33.67 -3.49 -5.34
N GLU A 281 33.00 -3.59 -6.49
CA GLU A 281 32.91 -4.74 -7.37
C GLU A 281 34.28 -5.33 -7.75
N SER A 282 34.51 -6.60 -7.38
CA SER A 282 35.72 -7.33 -7.79
C SER A 282 35.62 -7.71 -9.27
N THR A 283 36.24 -6.89 -10.12
CA THR A 283 36.31 -7.09 -11.57
C THR A 283 36.73 -8.53 -11.92
N ARG A 284 35.91 -9.22 -12.72
CA ARG A 284 36.39 -10.32 -13.59
C ARG A 284 36.09 -10.00 -15.05
N PRO A 285 36.99 -10.32 -15.99
CA PRO A 285 37.03 -9.61 -17.26
C PRO A 285 36.29 -10.32 -18.39
N GLY A 286 35.52 -9.54 -19.15
CA GLY A 286 35.49 -9.63 -20.60
C GLY A 286 34.48 -10.58 -21.23
N THR A 287 33.43 -10.00 -21.80
CA THR A 287 33.12 -10.20 -23.23
C THR A 287 32.62 -8.87 -23.78
N ARG A 288 33.31 -8.32 -24.80
CA ARG A 288 32.86 -7.13 -25.50
C ARG A 288 31.79 -7.52 -26.52
N VAL A 289 30.66 -6.83 -26.51
CA VAL A 289 29.82 -6.66 -27.70
C VAL A 289 29.75 -5.15 -27.98
N ALA A 290 29.90 -4.78 -29.24
CA ALA A 290 30.23 -3.41 -29.62
C ALA A 290 29.03 -2.45 -29.58
N SER A 291 29.25 -1.26 -29.03
CA SER A 291 28.34 -0.12 -29.17
C SER A 291 28.33 0.40 -30.61
N VAL A 292 27.19 0.33 -31.30
CA VAL A 292 27.02 1.02 -32.59
C VAL A 292 26.83 2.51 -32.31
N SER A 293 27.80 3.31 -32.77
CA SER A 293 27.68 4.77 -32.80
C SER A 293 26.65 5.19 -33.86
N GLN A 294 25.69 6.04 -33.49
CA GLN A 294 24.99 6.89 -34.46
C GLN A 294 25.26 8.38 -34.19
N SER A 295 25.37 9.12 -35.28
CA SER A 295 26.10 10.38 -35.37
C SER A 295 25.26 11.62 -35.10
N LYS A 296 25.92 12.66 -34.58
CA LYS A 296 25.39 14.01 -34.41
C LYS A 296 24.93 14.64 -35.74
N GLY A 297 23.66 15.02 -35.85
CA GLY A 297 23.15 15.99 -36.83
C GLY A 297 22.98 17.38 -36.19
N ARG A 298 23.40 18.45 -36.88
CA ARG A 298 23.41 19.83 -36.32
C ARG A 298 22.09 20.58 -36.54
N LEU A 299 21.73 21.35 -35.52
CA LEU A 299 20.79 22.48 -35.48
C LEU A 299 20.75 23.36 -36.75
N ARG A 300 19.58 23.96 -37.04
CA ARG A 300 19.38 25.43 -36.91
C ARG A 300 17.89 25.88 -36.89
N PRO A 301 17.56 27.07 -36.31
CA PRO A 301 16.19 27.44 -35.90
C PRO A 301 15.56 28.59 -36.72
N TRP A 302 14.25 28.86 -36.50
CA TRP A 302 13.57 30.12 -36.88
C TRP A 302 12.54 30.58 -35.83
N LEU A 303 12.21 31.88 -35.87
CA LEU A 303 11.49 32.69 -34.85
C LEU A 303 10.69 33.82 -35.58
N ILE A 304 9.74 34.60 -35.03
CA ILE A 304 9.18 34.72 -33.66
C ILE A 304 7.72 35.27 -33.71
N ALA A 305 6.92 35.05 -32.66
CA ALA A 305 5.61 35.69 -32.38
C ALA A 305 4.46 35.41 -33.41
N SER A 306 3.16 35.55 -33.10
CA SER A 306 2.40 36.33 -32.09
C SER A 306 1.16 35.51 -31.66
N GLY A 307 0.41 35.74 -30.58
CA GLY A 307 0.24 36.91 -29.72
C GLY A 307 -1.26 37.24 -29.59
N VAL A 308 -1.87 36.87 -28.47
CA VAL A 308 -3.17 37.35 -27.92
C VAL A 308 -4.44 37.21 -28.80
N THR A 309 -5.23 36.16 -28.55
CA THR A 309 -6.71 36.21 -28.72
C THR A 309 -7.43 35.41 -27.63
N ALA A 310 -7.25 35.81 -26.36
CA ALA A 310 -8.21 35.44 -25.32
C ALA A 310 -9.47 36.31 -25.42
N LEU A 311 -10.54 35.90 -24.71
CA LEU A 311 -11.64 36.76 -24.24
C LEU A 311 -12.89 37.06 -25.11
N VAL A 312 -13.24 36.26 -26.13
CA VAL A 312 -14.57 36.42 -26.82
C VAL A 312 -15.43 35.14 -26.88
N LEU A 313 -14.85 33.93 -26.91
CA LEU A 313 -15.63 32.67 -26.95
C LEU A 313 -15.96 32.07 -25.57
N PHE A 314 -15.90 32.88 -24.50
CA PHE A 314 -16.25 32.45 -23.13
C PHE A 314 -17.68 32.84 -22.71
N ALA A 315 -18.50 33.39 -23.62
CA ALA A 315 -19.81 33.97 -23.30
C ALA A 315 -21.00 33.46 -24.15
N ALA A 316 -20.80 32.50 -25.08
CA ALA A 316 -21.83 32.05 -26.02
C ALA A 316 -22.19 30.54 -25.95
N GLY A 317 -21.47 29.73 -25.16
CA GLY A 317 -21.71 28.28 -25.05
C GLY A 317 -22.72 27.87 -23.97
N LEU A 318 -23.30 28.81 -23.24
CA LEU A 318 -23.99 28.55 -21.96
C LEU A 318 -25.52 28.33 -22.06
N LEU A 319 -26.09 28.24 -23.27
CA LEU A 319 -27.55 28.12 -23.46
C LEU A 319 -28.06 27.07 -24.47
N VAL A 320 -27.18 26.29 -25.12
CA VAL A 320 -27.57 25.13 -25.94
C VAL A 320 -26.60 23.99 -25.67
N GLY A 321 -27.08 22.89 -25.08
CA GLY A 321 -26.22 21.75 -24.69
C GLY A 321 -26.60 21.04 -23.39
N ARG A 322 -27.71 21.41 -22.73
CA ARG A 322 -28.19 20.79 -21.48
C ARG A 322 -28.82 19.37 -21.68
N PHE A 323 -28.30 18.63 -22.66
CA PHE A 323 -28.72 17.28 -23.07
C PHE A 323 -27.54 16.41 -23.57
N ALA A 324 -26.29 16.77 -23.23
CA ALA A 324 -25.08 15.98 -23.54
C ALA A 324 -24.33 15.53 -22.27
N LEU A 325 -25.01 15.45 -21.12
CA LEU A 325 -24.50 14.83 -19.89
C LEU A 325 -24.80 13.31 -19.87
N VAL A 326 -24.39 12.63 -20.94
CA VAL A 326 -24.08 11.20 -20.96
C VAL A 326 -22.85 11.08 -21.86
N GLY A 327 -21.68 11.37 -21.31
CA GLY A 327 -20.43 10.96 -21.95
C GLY A 327 -20.40 9.43 -21.92
N ASN A 328 -20.14 8.79 -23.08
CA ASN A 328 -19.90 7.36 -23.13
C ASN A 328 -18.89 6.99 -22.03
N SER A 329 -19.30 6.13 -21.09
CA SER A 329 -18.35 5.19 -20.52
C SER A 329 -17.75 4.40 -21.68
N ASP A 330 -16.41 4.34 -21.75
CA ASP A 330 -15.77 3.37 -22.64
C ASP A 330 -16.39 1.99 -22.37
N PRO A 331 -16.70 1.19 -23.40
CA PRO A 331 -17.31 -0.11 -23.20
C PRO A 331 -16.34 -0.94 -22.36
N ILE A 332 -16.79 -1.34 -21.17
CA ILE A 332 -16.01 -2.16 -20.25
C ILE A 332 -15.51 -3.37 -21.05
N ALA A 333 -14.20 -3.55 -21.12
CA ALA A 333 -13.61 -4.63 -21.91
C ALA A 333 -13.88 -6.02 -21.31
N MET A 334 -14.44 -6.05 -20.10
CA MET A 334 -14.85 -7.25 -19.40
C MET A 334 -16.29 -7.65 -19.73
N GLU A 335 -16.48 -8.91 -20.12
CA GLU A 335 -17.79 -9.57 -20.20
C GLU A 335 -18.13 -10.25 -18.86
N PRO A 336 -19.42 -10.52 -18.57
CA PRO A 336 -19.83 -11.17 -17.32
C PRO A 336 -19.13 -12.51 -17.10
N THR A 337 -18.68 -12.74 -15.86
CA THR A 337 -18.10 -14.01 -15.41
C THR A 337 -19.00 -15.20 -15.79
N LEU A 338 -18.40 -16.30 -16.24
CA LEU A 338 -19.11 -17.53 -16.59
C LEU A 338 -18.56 -18.70 -15.76
N THR A 339 -19.47 -19.58 -15.34
CA THR A 339 -19.09 -20.84 -14.69
C THR A 339 -18.73 -21.90 -15.74
N TYR A 340 -17.69 -22.70 -15.47
CA TYR A 340 -17.27 -23.79 -16.34
C TYR A 340 -17.53 -25.17 -15.72
N GLY A 341 -17.57 -26.17 -16.59
CA GLY A 341 -17.65 -27.57 -16.23
C GLY A 341 -19.09 -28.02 -16.01
N LYS A 342 -19.24 -29.12 -15.28
CA LYS A 342 -20.51 -29.82 -15.11
C LYS A 342 -21.52 -28.95 -14.39
N GLY A 343 -22.67 -28.68 -15.03
CA GLY A 343 -23.70 -27.80 -14.48
C GLY A 343 -23.35 -26.30 -14.44
N GLY A 344 -22.23 -25.88 -15.05
CA GLY A 344 -21.91 -24.48 -15.28
C GLY A 344 -22.50 -23.92 -16.59
N ASP A 345 -22.22 -22.65 -16.86
CA ASP A 345 -22.60 -21.95 -18.08
C ASP A 345 -21.91 -22.52 -19.33
N ILE A 346 -20.66 -22.98 -19.19
CA ILE A 346 -19.86 -23.55 -20.29
C ILE A 346 -19.52 -25.01 -19.96
N GLU A 347 -19.91 -25.91 -20.84
CA GLU A 347 -19.48 -27.31 -20.77
C GLU A 347 -18.05 -27.42 -21.33
N MET A 348 -17.06 -27.33 -20.43
CA MET A 348 -15.63 -27.28 -20.74
C MET A 348 -14.85 -28.23 -19.80
N ILE A 349 -13.89 -28.97 -20.38
CA ILE A 349 -12.45 -29.03 -20.03
C ILE A 349 -11.83 -30.24 -20.75
N SER A 350 -11.31 -29.97 -21.94
CA SER A 350 -10.11 -30.60 -22.52
C SER A 350 -9.72 -29.75 -23.73
N LEU A 351 -9.05 -28.63 -23.47
CA LEU A 351 -8.14 -28.08 -24.48
C LEU A 351 -6.87 -28.92 -24.31
N ASP A 352 -6.48 -29.68 -25.33
CA ASP A 352 -5.50 -30.76 -25.22
C ASP A 352 -4.07 -30.22 -25.02
N ASP A 353 -3.79 -29.72 -23.81
CA ASP A 353 -2.65 -28.89 -23.39
C ASP A 353 -2.49 -27.53 -24.12
N GLU A 354 -3.40 -27.18 -25.05
CA GLU A 354 -3.34 -25.93 -25.83
C GLU A 354 -4.09 -24.75 -25.18
N LYS A 355 -3.49 -23.56 -25.23
CA LYS A 355 -4.05 -22.34 -24.61
C LYS A 355 -5.03 -21.57 -25.48
N CYS A 356 -5.17 -21.92 -26.75
CA CYS A 356 -6.07 -21.25 -27.68
C CYS A 356 -7.11 -22.23 -28.19
N GLY A 357 -8.30 -21.73 -28.53
CA GLY A 357 -9.42 -22.60 -28.89
C GLY A 357 -10.36 -22.01 -29.93
N VAL A 358 -11.21 -22.89 -30.44
CA VAL A 358 -12.28 -22.59 -31.40
C VAL A 358 -13.62 -22.58 -30.68
N GLY A 359 -14.51 -21.67 -31.08
CA GLY A 359 -15.82 -21.46 -30.46
C GLY A 359 -15.93 -20.14 -29.71
N LYS A 360 -17.17 -19.66 -29.52
CA LYS A 360 -17.44 -18.42 -28.78
C LYS A 360 -17.58 -18.70 -27.30
N ILE A 361 -16.93 -17.89 -26.47
CA ILE A 361 -17.14 -17.92 -25.03
C ILE A 361 -18.46 -17.22 -24.71
N ALA A 362 -19.48 -18.02 -24.36
CA ALA A 362 -20.81 -17.59 -23.99
C ALA A 362 -21.51 -18.70 -23.20
N ALA A 363 -22.59 -18.38 -22.49
CA ALA A 363 -23.43 -19.41 -21.87
C ALA A 363 -23.95 -20.43 -22.91
N GLN A 364 -23.98 -21.69 -22.52
CA GLN A 364 -24.28 -22.88 -23.33
C GLN A 364 -23.24 -23.20 -24.43
N ALA A 365 -22.06 -22.59 -24.39
CA ALA A 365 -20.96 -22.98 -25.26
C ALA A 365 -20.37 -24.34 -24.86
N GLN A 366 -19.92 -25.10 -25.86
CA GLN A 366 -19.09 -26.29 -25.72
C GLN A 366 -17.72 -25.96 -26.32
N LEU A 367 -16.68 -25.99 -25.50
CA LEU A 367 -15.32 -25.60 -25.89
C LEU A 367 -14.41 -26.83 -25.76
N THR A 368 -14.27 -27.55 -26.88
CA THR A 368 -13.70 -28.91 -26.94
C THR A 368 -12.64 -29.09 -28.03
N GLU A 369 -12.20 -28.01 -28.68
CA GLU A 369 -11.20 -28.04 -29.75
C GLU A 369 -10.13 -26.98 -29.46
N GLY A 370 -8.95 -27.46 -29.03
CA GLY A 370 -7.74 -26.65 -28.93
C GLY A 370 -7.14 -26.41 -30.32
N VAL A 371 -6.50 -25.26 -30.49
CA VAL A 371 -5.66 -24.94 -31.66
C VAL A 371 -4.40 -24.20 -31.23
N SER A 372 -3.32 -24.35 -32.00
CA SER A 372 -2.10 -23.57 -31.81
C SER A 372 -2.39 -22.06 -31.86
N CYS A 373 -1.90 -21.32 -30.86
CA CYS A 373 -2.00 -19.85 -30.82
C CYS A 373 -1.24 -19.12 -31.95
N SER A 374 -0.49 -19.83 -32.80
CA SER A 374 0.07 -19.30 -34.04
C SER A 374 -0.91 -19.30 -35.23
N GLU A 375 -2.05 -19.97 -35.09
CA GLU A 375 -3.10 -20.07 -36.11
C GLU A 375 -4.35 -19.26 -35.72
N PRO A 376 -5.26 -18.93 -36.67
CA PRO A 376 -6.45 -18.14 -36.36
C PRO A 376 -7.43 -18.82 -35.39
N HIS A 377 -7.55 -18.28 -34.18
CA HIS A 377 -8.35 -18.83 -33.08
C HIS A 377 -9.42 -17.85 -32.59
N ASP A 378 -10.44 -18.33 -31.87
CA ASP A 378 -11.54 -17.48 -31.39
C ASP A 378 -11.24 -16.87 -30.01
N PHE A 379 -10.50 -17.59 -29.15
CA PHE A 379 -10.09 -17.13 -27.82
C PHE A 379 -8.74 -17.71 -27.37
N GLU A 380 -8.10 -17.03 -26.42
CA GLU A 380 -6.87 -17.44 -25.73
C GLU A 380 -7.09 -17.44 -24.20
N LEU A 381 -6.73 -18.54 -23.52
CA LEU A 381 -6.59 -18.60 -22.06
C LEU A 381 -5.23 -18.00 -21.66
N VAL A 382 -5.26 -16.71 -21.35
CA VAL A 382 -4.03 -15.91 -21.15
C VAL A 382 -3.37 -16.15 -19.80
N THR A 383 -4.16 -16.53 -18.79
CA THR A 383 -3.64 -16.87 -17.46
C THR A 383 -4.61 -17.73 -16.66
N GLU A 384 -4.09 -18.28 -15.56
CA GLU A 384 -4.74 -19.21 -14.65
C GLU A 384 -4.26 -18.88 -13.22
N SER A 385 -5.17 -18.97 -12.24
CA SER A 385 -4.81 -18.95 -10.83
C SER A 385 -5.62 -19.94 -10.03
N THR A 386 -4.96 -20.62 -9.09
CA THR A 386 -5.58 -21.42 -8.03
C THR A 386 -5.68 -20.60 -6.74
N PRO A 387 -6.70 -19.73 -6.55
CA PRO A 387 -6.80 -18.79 -5.42
C PRO A 387 -6.64 -19.40 -4.03
N PHE A 388 -6.90 -20.72 -3.89
CA PHE A 388 -6.94 -21.43 -2.63
C PHE A 388 -5.90 -22.57 -2.54
N SER A 389 -4.86 -22.59 -3.39
CA SER A 389 -3.86 -23.66 -3.34
C SER A 389 -2.97 -23.60 -2.07
N SER A 390 -3.46 -24.23 -1.01
CA SER A 390 -2.69 -24.65 0.15
C SER A 390 -3.10 -26.07 0.55
N SER A 391 -2.25 -26.76 1.32
CA SER A 391 -2.26 -28.20 1.57
C SER A 391 -3.40 -28.73 2.47
N ASP A 392 -4.61 -28.18 2.38
CA ASP A 392 -5.80 -28.66 3.07
C ASP A 392 -6.73 -29.37 2.06
N ASP A 393 -6.88 -30.69 2.20
CA ASP A 393 -7.72 -31.54 1.33
C ASP A 393 -9.26 -31.31 1.50
N ASP A 394 -9.70 -30.30 2.28
CA ASP A 394 -11.11 -30.03 2.63
C ASP A 394 -11.54 -28.58 2.30
N LEU A 395 -11.11 -28.08 1.14
CA LEU A 395 -11.53 -26.77 0.62
C LEU A 395 -12.97 -26.82 0.10
N ARG A 396 -13.91 -26.41 0.95
CA ARG A 396 -15.32 -26.23 0.59
C ARG A 396 -15.50 -25.15 -0.47
N TYR A 397 -16.50 -25.33 -1.34
CA TYR A 397 -16.86 -24.35 -2.36
C TYR A 397 -17.13 -22.98 -1.71
N PRO A 398 -16.38 -21.92 -2.06
CA PRO A 398 -16.49 -20.60 -1.42
C PRO A 398 -17.73 -19.81 -1.87
N GLY A 399 -18.49 -20.33 -2.83
CA GLY A 399 -19.65 -19.67 -3.44
C GLY A 399 -19.28 -18.92 -4.73
N GLU A 400 -20.20 -18.97 -5.70
CA GLU A 400 -20.02 -18.41 -7.04
C GLU A 400 -19.69 -16.91 -7.01
N GLU A 401 -20.41 -16.13 -6.19
CA GLU A 401 -20.19 -14.68 -6.05
C GLU A 401 -18.78 -14.34 -5.53
N ALA A 402 -18.19 -15.19 -4.69
CA ALA A 402 -16.84 -14.99 -4.16
C ALA A 402 -15.77 -15.34 -5.22
N LEU A 403 -15.97 -16.42 -5.98
CA LEU A 403 -15.11 -16.79 -7.10
C LEU A 403 -15.19 -15.78 -8.24
N ALA A 404 -16.39 -15.29 -8.56
CA ALA A 404 -16.61 -14.25 -9.56
C ALA A 404 -15.87 -12.97 -9.18
N ARG A 405 -16.07 -12.44 -7.95
CA ARG A 405 -15.34 -11.25 -7.48
C ARG A 405 -13.81 -11.44 -7.49
N TYR A 406 -13.30 -12.64 -7.18
CA TYR A 406 -11.88 -12.94 -7.30
C TYR A 406 -11.40 -12.93 -8.76
N GLY A 407 -12.09 -13.66 -9.63
CA GLY A 407 -11.77 -13.80 -11.05
C GLY A 407 -11.86 -12.48 -11.80
N GLU A 408 -12.86 -11.66 -11.50
CA GLU A 408 -13.04 -10.33 -12.06
C GLU A 408 -11.84 -9.43 -11.75
N GLY A 409 -11.42 -9.39 -10.48
CA GLY A 409 -10.21 -8.66 -10.09
C GLY A 409 -8.95 -9.22 -10.76
N TYR A 410 -8.76 -10.54 -10.72
CA TYR A 410 -7.58 -11.20 -11.27
C TYR A 410 -7.43 -11.01 -12.79
N CYS A 411 -8.51 -11.26 -13.55
CA CYS A 411 -8.51 -11.14 -14.99
C CYS A 411 -8.47 -9.69 -15.47
N SER A 412 -9.06 -8.75 -14.73
CA SER A 412 -8.92 -7.31 -15.00
C SER A 412 -7.46 -6.86 -14.86
N ILE A 413 -6.80 -7.22 -13.76
CA ILE A 413 -5.37 -6.92 -13.54
C ILE A 413 -4.50 -7.56 -14.63
N TYR A 414 -4.76 -8.81 -15.01
CA TYR A 414 -3.98 -9.47 -16.05
C TYR A 414 -4.22 -8.85 -17.43
N PHE A 415 -5.47 -8.53 -17.77
CA PHE A 415 -5.82 -7.87 -19.03
C PHE A 415 -5.17 -6.49 -19.15
N ASP A 416 -5.16 -5.70 -18.08
CA ASP A 416 -4.55 -4.37 -18.06
C ASP A 416 -3.02 -4.38 -18.03
N SER A 417 -2.38 -5.50 -17.67
CA SER A 417 -0.93 -5.67 -17.63
C SER A 417 -0.22 -5.56 -19.00
N ASP A 418 1.11 -5.47 -18.98
CA ASP A 418 1.97 -5.51 -20.18
C ASP A 418 2.05 -6.90 -20.85
N LYS A 419 1.36 -7.91 -20.30
CA LYS A 419 1.29 -9.27 -20.86
C LYS A 419 0.39 -9.35 -22.09
N ILE A 420 -0.66 -8.53 -22.18
CA ILE A 420 -1.56 -8.48 -23.33
C ILE A 420 -1.03 -7.47 -24.36
N LEU A 421 -0.44 -8.00 -25.43
CA LEU A 421 0.29 -7.28 -26.48
C LEU A 421 -0.60 -6.88 -27.67
N ALA A 422 -1.78 -6.32 -27.40
CA ALA A 422 -2.68 -5.81 -28.44
C ALA A 422 -2.75 -4.27 -28.45
N PRO A 423 -2.40 -3.61 -29.57
CA PRO A 423 -2.57 -2.17 -29.73
C PRO A 423 -4.03 -1.77 -29.55
N GLY A 424 -4.31 -0.90 -28.57
CA GLY A 424 -5.69 -0.50 -28.25
C GLY A 424 -6.54 -1.62 -27.65
N LYS A 425 -5.95 -2.55 -26.87
CA LYS A 425 -6.65 -3.69 -26.25
C LYS A 425 -8.04 -3.39 -25.65
N GLN A 426 -8.22 -2.24 -25.00
CA GLN A 426 -9.52 -1.82 -24.42
C GLN A 426 -10.66 -1.74 -25.44
N THR A 427 -10.37 -1.36 -26.70
CA THR A 427 -11.36 -1.29 -27.78
C THR A 427 -11.30 -2.48 -28.73
N ALA A 428 -10.14 -3.13 -28.87
CA ALA A 428 -9.94 -4.25 -29.78
C ALA A 428 -10.33 -5.63 -29.20
N LEU A 429 -10.25 -5.80 -27.88
CA LEU A 429 -10.42 -7.09 -27.21
C LEU A 429 -11.52 -7.04 -26.15
N ARG A 430 -12.03 -8.22 -25.81
CA ARG A 430 -12.82 -8.50 -24.62
C ARG A 430 -12.14 -9.59 -23.80
N PHE A 431 -12.43 -9.61 -22.51
CA PHE A 431 -11.98 -10.67 -21.61
C PHE A 431 -13.09 -11.10 -20.66
N VAL A 432 -12.97 -12.32 -20.14
CA VAL A 432 -13.94 -12.90 -19.21
C VAL A 432 -13.22 -13.78 -18.19
N ALA A 433 -13.71 -13.76 -16.95
CA ALA A 433 -13.30 -14.70 -15.92
C ALA A 433 -14.11 -15.99 -16.07
N LEU A 434 -13.42 -17.12 -16.09
CA LEU A 434 -14.02 -18.45 -16.10
C LEU A 434 -13.74 -19.12 -14.76
N ILE A 435 -14.79 -19.41 -14.00
CA ILE A 435 -14.73 -19.96 -12.63
C ILE A 435 -15.34 -21.37 -12.61
N PRO A 436 -14.91 -22.29 -11.73
CA PRO A 436 -15.53 -23.61 -11.63
C PRO A 436 -16.97 -23.52 -11.11
N SER A 437 -17.88 -24.30 -11.68
CA SER A 437 -19.22 -24.50 -11.09
C SER A 437 -19.11 -25.21 -9.73
N GLU A 438 -20.12 -25.06 -8.87
CA GLU A 438 -20.19 -25.77 -7.58
C GLU A 438 -20.04 -27.29 -7.76
N GLN A 439 -20.71 -27.87 -8.75
CA GLN A 439 -20.64 -29.30 -9.01
C GLN A 439 -19.26 -29.73 -9.54
N THR A 440 -18.59 -28.91 -10.34
CA THR A 440 -17.20 -29.18 -10.77
C THR A 440 -16.25 -29.13 -9.57
N TRP A 441 -16.45 -28.18 -8.67
CA TRP A 441 -15.68 -28.06 -7.43
C TRP A 441 -15.84 -29.29 -6.52
N THR A 442 -17.08 -29.77 -6.33
CA THR A 442 -17.35 -30.94 -5.47
C THR A 442 -16.88 -32.25 -6.09
N ASP A 443 -17.10 -32.46 -7.40
CA ASP A 443 -16.69 -33.70 -8.08
C ASP A 443 -15.14 -33.84 -8.08
N LEU A 444 -14.39 -32.73 -8.05
CA LEU A 444 -12.92 -32.71 -7.85
C LEU A 444 -12.52 -33.08 -6.41
N ALA A 445 -13.25 -32.61 -5.39
CA ALA A 445 -13.00 -32.96 -3.99
C ALA A 445 -13.30 -34.45 -3.68
N ASP A 446 -14.33 -35.03 -4.32
CA ASP A 446 -14.66 -36.46 -4.15
C ASP A 446 -13.70 -37.40 -4.90
N SER A 447 -13.04 -36.93 -5.97
CA SER A 447 -12.14 -37.76 -6.78
C SER A 447 -10.71 -37.86 -6.23
N SER A 448 -10.23 -36.83 -5.50
CA SER A 448 -8.95 -36.90 -4.77
C SER A 448 -8.94 -37.95 -3.65
N ALA A 449 -10.12 -38.33 -3.14
CA ALA A 449 -10.29 -39.35 -2.11
C ALA A 449 -10.03 -40.80 -2.60
N SER A 450 -9.74 -41.02 -3.89
CA SER A 450 -9.45 -42.37 -4.41
C SER A 450 -8.28 -42.43 -5.41
N SER A 451 -7.41 -43.42 -5.16
CA SER A 451 -6.26 -43.85 -5.97
C SER A 451 -4.93 -43.09 -5.76
N SER A 452 -3.86 -43.87 -5.74
CA SER A 452 -2.52 -43.47 -5.35
C SER A 452 -1.56 -43.46 -6.56
N SER A 453 -1.48 -42.35 -7.32
CA SER A 453 -0.29 -42.00 -8.13
C SER A 453 -0.46 -40.70 -8.94
N GLY A 454 0.30 -39.66 -8.60
CA GLY A 454 0.54 -38.49 -9.46
C GLY A 454 -0.54 -37.39 -9.42
N PRO A 455 -0.23 -36.16 -9.88
CA PRO A 455 -1.17 -35.03 -9.90
C PRO A 455 -2.03 -34.99 -11.18
N SER A 456 -3.13 -34.22 -11.10
CA SER A 456 -4.20 -34.00 -12.10
C SER A 456 -5.33 -35.07 -12.04
N PRO A 457 -6.62 -34.68 -11.96
CA PRO A 457 -7.25 -33.55 -12.69
C PRO A 457 -7.12 -32.19 -12.00
N ALA A 458 -6.42 -31.27 -12.67
CA ALA A 458 -6.42 -29.84 -12.41
C ALA A 458 -7.76 -29.20 -12.86
N ASP A 459 -8.28 -28.15 -12.24
CA ASP A 459 -7.91 -27.52 -10.97
C ASP A 459 -9.14 -26.76 -10.44
N GLN A 460 -9.11 -26.34 -9.16
CA GLN A 460 -10.02 -25.32 -8.60
C GLN A 460 -9.64 -23.90 -9.11
N SER A 461 -9.32 -23.82 -10.39
CA SER A 461 -8.65 -22.70 -11.06
C SER A 461 -9.64 -21.66 -11.56
N VAL A 462 -9.20 -20.41 -11.55
CA VAL A 462 -9.87 -19.32 -12.25
C VAL A 462 -9.04 -18.96 -13.46
N TYR A 463 -9.64 -19.14 -14.64
CA TYR A 463 -9.00 -18.84 -15.91
C TYR A 463 -9.44 -17.47 -16.43
N CYS A 464 -8.52 -16.79 -17.11
CA CYS A 464 -8.82 -15.56 -17.81
C CYS A 464 -8.76 -15.81 -19.31
N ALA A 465 -9.88 -15.64 -19.99
CA ALA A 465 -9.97 -15.82 -21.43
C ALA A 465 -10.10 -14.48 -22.15
N VAL A 466 -9.43 -14.32 -23.30
CA VAL A 466 -9.40 -13.10 -24.10
C VAL A 466 -9.79 -13.41 -25.55
N PHE A 467 -10.59 -12.54 -26.16
CA PHE A 467 -11.10 -12.68 -27.54
C PHE A 467 -11.33 -11.32 -28.21
N SER A 468 -11.62 -11.31 -29.51
CA SER A 468 -11.87 -10.07 -30.28
C SER A 468 -13.19 -9.41 -29.89
N ALA A 469 -13.17 -8.08 -29.65
CA ALA A 469 -14.36 -7.30 -29.36
C ALA A 469 -15.37 -7.24 -30.53
N ASN A 470 -14.93 -7.49 -31.76
CA ASN A 470 -15.78 -7.55 -32.95
C ASN A 470 -16.26 -8.97 -33.28
N GLY A 471 -15.78 -9.98 -32.56
CA GLY A 471 -16.06 -11.40 -32.85
C GLY A 471 -15.27 -11.99 -34.02
N ASP A 472 -14.24 -11.28 -34.50
CA ASP A 472 -13.26 -11.79 -35.48
C ASP A 472 -12.25 -12.74 -34.83
N LYS A 473 -11.64 -13.65 -35.60
CA LYS A 473 -10.55 -14.51 -35.09
C LYS A 473 -9.29 -13.70 -34.76
N LEU A 474 -8.68 -14.00 -33.62
CA LEU A 474 -7.32 -13.59 -33.28
C LEU A 474 -6.36 -14.25 -34.26
N GLN A 475 -5.52 -13.47 -34.94
CA GLN A 475 -4.64 -13.97 -36.02
C GLN A 475 -3.34 -14.59 -35.51
N THR A 476 -2.93 -14.20 -34.30
CA THR A 476 -1.78 -14.67 -33.54
C THR A 476 -2.09 -14.48 -32.06
N SER A 477 -1.37 -15.17 -31.18
CA SER A 477 -1.46 -14.96 -29.74
C SER A 477 -1.40 -13.48 -29.34
N VAL A 478 -2.16 -13.14 -28.29
CA VAL A 478 -2.14 -11.82 -27.66
C VAL A 478 -1.19 -11.77 -26.45
N THR A 479 -0.56 -12.88 -26.06
CA THR A 479 0.51 -12.93 -25.06
C THR A 479 1.92 -13.06 -25.70
N ARG A 480 2.97 -13.27 -24.90
CA ARG A 480 4.37 -13.39 -25.34
C ARG A 480 4.88 -14.82 -25.21
#